data_AF-A0A4R3AR82-F1
#
_entry.id   AF-A0A4R3AR82-F1
#
_cell.length_a   1.000
_cell.length_b   1.000
_cell.length_c   1.000
_cell.angle_alpha   90.00
_cell.angle_beta   90.00
_cell.angle_gamma   90.00
#
_symmetry.space_group_name_H-M   'P 1'
#
loop_
_entity.id
_entity.type
_entity.pdbx_description
1 polymer ?
#
loop_
_entity_poly.entity_id
_entity_poly.type
_entity_poly.pdbx_seq_one_letter_code
_entity_poly.pdbx_strand_id
1 'polypeptide(L)'
;MKEQEKNNLKRLLWLGNVHSFFPDRSAMDLQQGYNQWLCHKQAFQKLYAKMDLGLLKEDLDRAPRVDLKAGIMLTFHYGPYRLVPRYLLAMGYKVTLLVSADVLLREETDNRRELASMGLSKDCFECLDAQNPMVLRKLCHAVETKRMVVVFLDAHESLANNADKDREGKLRIVFGAHYFYWRTNILKLAQRLGISVSVAHMEVRQQGDQQSWQMRMPQIVLSTADKNRQDALLKAFEVLQQTFQDMIADDWTAWENWTLLHRYTVVKKQNKAACINSTGGWLMPFTLGHKAYLFDIATKGFFEVVCKNK
;
A
#
# COMPACT_ATOMS: atom_id res chain seq x y z
N MET A 1 22.78 -15.77 0.98
CA MET A 1 21.82 -16.17 -0.08
C MET A 1 22.18 -15.39 -1.33
N LYS A 2 22.36 -16.07 -2.46
CA LYS A 2 22.65 -15.46 -3.77
C LYS A 2 21.44 -14.64 -4.23
N GLU A 3 21.64 -13.60 -5.03
CA GLU A 3 20.54 -12.70 -5.46
C GLU A 3 19.45 -13.45 -6.25
N GLN A 4 19.83 -14.45 -7.05
CA GLN A 4 18.88 -15.31 -7.75
C GLN A 4 17.97 -16.09 -6.78
N GLU A 5 18.53 -16.65 -5.71
CA GLU A 5 17.76 -17.38 -4.68
C GLU A 5 16.78 -16.43 -3.98
N LYS A 6 17.22 -15.20 -3.68
CA LYS A 6 16.39 -14.15 -3.08
C LYS A 6 15.22 -13.77 -3.97
N ASN A 7 15.45 -13.63 -5.28
CA ASN A 7 14.41 -13.27 -6.24
C ASN A 7 13.42 -14.42 -6.47
N ASN A 8 13.90 -15.66 -6.53
CA ASN A 8 13.04 -16.84 -6.56
C ASN A 8 12.17 -16.93 -5.30
N LEU A 9 12.74 -16.72 -4.12
CA LEU A 9 11.98 -16.73 -2.87
C LEU A 9 10.89 -15.64 -2.84
N LYS A 10 11.24 -14.40 -3.25
CA LYS A 10 10.26 -13.31 -3.37
C LYS A 10 9.12 -13.68 -4.32
N ARG A 11 9.42 -14.30 -5.47
CA ARG A 11 8.42 -14.77 -6.43
C ARG A 11 7.49 -15.79 -5.78
N LEU A 12 8.03 -16.82 -5.15
CA LEU A 12 7.23 -17.87 -4.50
C LEU A 12 6.32 -17.31 -3.40
N LEU A 13 6.86 -16.41 -2.56
CA LEU A 13 6.07 -15.74 -1.53
C LEU A 13 4.97 -14.85 -2.12
N TRP A 14 5.25 -14.14 -3.22
CA TRP A 14 4.24 -13.35 -3.93
C TRP A 14 3.12 -14.25 -4.46
N LEU A 15 3.46 -15.36 -5.13
CA LEU A 15 2.48 -16.30 -5.69
C LEU A 15 1.59 -16.87 -4.59
N GLY A 16 2.20 -17.33 -3.49
CA GLY A 16 1.46 -17.84 -2.34
C GLY A 16 0.58 -16.78 -1.69
N ASN A 17 1.04 -15.52 -1.62
CA ASN A 17 0.22 -14.42 -1.10
C ASN A 17 -0.99 -14.16 -1.98
N VAL A 18 -0.83 -14.04 -3.29
CA VAL A 18 -1.94 -13.80 -4.21
C VAL A 18 -2.92 -14.98 -4.21
N HIS A 19 -2.42 -16.22 -4.27
CA HIS A 19 -3.26 -17.41 -4.23
C HIS A 19 -4.09 -17.52 -2.93
N SER A 20 -3.58 -17.04 -1.80
CA SER A 20 -4.35 -17.02 -0.54
C SER A 20 -5.61 -16.16 -0.63
N PHE A 21 -5.61 -15.14 -1.49
CA PHE A 21 -6.74 -14.22 -1.69
C PHE A 21 -7.58 -14.60 -2.92
N PHE A 22 -6.97 -15.20 -3.94
CA PHE A 22 -7.62 -15.65 -5.17
C PHE A 22 -7.29 -17.13 -5.45
N PRO A 23 -7.87 -18.07 -4.68
CA PRO A 23 -7.56 -19.50 -4.80
C PRO A 23 -7.99 -20.09 -6.14
N ASP A 24 -8.92 -19.44 -6.84
CA ASP A 24 -9.44 -19.93 -8.13
C ASP A 24 -8.55 -19.59 -9.33
N ARG A 25 -7.47 -18.82 -9.14
CA ARG A 25 -6.54 -18.44 -10.23
C ARG A 25 -5.61 -19.59 -10.59
N SER A 26 -5.41 -19.82 -11.89
CA SER A 26 -4.50 -20.85 -12.42
C SER A 26 -3.01 -20.49 -12.24
N ALA A 27 -2.10 -21.45 -12.46
CA ALA A 27 -0.65 -21.26 -12.29
C ALA A 27 -0.12 -20.28 -13.30
N MET A 28 -0.69 -20.37 -14.50
CA MET A 28 -0.44 -19.45 -15.59
C MET A 28 -0.91 -18.04 -15.20
N ASP A 29 -2.12 -17.88 -14.64
CA ASP A 29 -2.63 -16.56 -14.24
C ASP A 29 -1.77 -15.93 -13.13
N LEU A 30 -1.36 -16.71 -12.13
CA LEU A 30 -0.49 -16.23 -11.06
C LEU A 30 0.89 -15.82 -11.62
N GLN A 31 1.46 -16.61 -12.55
CA GLN A 31 2.75 -16.30 -13.15
C GLN A 31 2.67 -15.07 -14.07
N GLN A 32 1.61 -14.93 -14.86
CA GLN A 32 1.34 -13.75 -15.67
C GLN A 32 1.17 -12.51 -14.78
N GLY A 33 0.38 -12.61 -13.71
CA GLY A 33 0.20 -11.53 -12.75
C GLY A 33 1.50 -11.12 -12.05
N TYR A 34 2.38 -12.07 -11.73
CA TYR A 34 3.69 -11.76 -11.16
C TYR A 34 4.56 -10.97 -12.14
N ASN A 35 4.56 -11.36 -13.41
CA ASN A 35 5.29 -10.66 -14.47
C ASN A 35 4.73 -9.24 -14.66
N GLN A 36 3.40 -9.08 -14.68
CA GLN A 36 2.75 -7.79 -14.76
C GLN A 36 3.12 -6.90 -13.56
N TRP A 37 3.07 -7.43 -12.34
CA TRP A 37 3.48 -6.72 -11.13
C TRP A 37 4.95 -6.25 -11.20
N LEU A 38 5.86 -7.07 -11.75
CA LEU A 38 7.25 -6.66 -11.99
C LEU A 38 7.36 -5.53 -13.03
N CYS A 39 6.62 -5.63 -14.14
CA CYS A 39 6.54 -4.59 -15.16
C CYS A 39 6.04 -3.27 -14.55
N HIS A 40 4.98 -3.32 -13.74
CA HIS A 40 4.42 -2.17 -13.02
C HIS A 40 5.46 -1.54 -12.11
N LYS A 41 6.16 -2.33 -11.30
CA LYS A 41 7.19 -1.82 -10.40
C LYS A 41 8.28 -1.03 -11.14
N GLN A 42 8.76 -1.57 -12.27
CA GLN A 42 9.76 -0.88 -13.09
C GLN A 42 9.19 0.37 -13.78
N ALA A 43 7.98 0.27 -14.34
CA ALA A 43 7.31 1.37 -15.02
C ALA A 43 7.02 2.53 -14.07
N PHE A 44 6.51 2.26 -12.87
CA PHE A 44 6.20 3.27 -11.86
C PHE A 44 7.46 3.95 -11.31
N GLN A 45 8.55 3.20 -11.14
CA GLN A 45 9.84 3.80 -10.75
C GLN A 45 10.35 4.75 -11.85
N LYS A 46 10.28 4.34 -13.12
CA LYS A 46 10.66 5.19 -14.26
C LYS A 46 9.75 6.42 -14.36
N LEU A 47 8.45 6.26 -14.16
CA LEU A 47 7.49 7.36 -14.19
C LEU A 47 7.76 8.35 -13.06
N TYR A 48 7.99 7.88 -11.82
CA TYR A 48 8.37 8.72 -10.70
C TYR A 48 9.68 9.49 -10.95
N ALA A 49 10.66 8.88 -11.59
CA ALA A 49 11.90 9.58 -11.94
C ALA A 49 11.70 10.67 -13.01
N LYS A 50 10.69 10.55 -13.87
CA LYS A 50 10.41 11.47 -14.98
C LYS A 50 9.45 12.61 -14.59
N MET A 51 8.44 12.33 -13.77
CA MET A 51 7.38 13.28 -13.41
C MET A 51 7.82 14.14 -12.24
N ASP A 52 8.46 15.28 -12.54
CA ASP A 52 8.78 16.30 -11.55
C ASP A 52 7.57 17.21 -11.25
N LEU A 53 7.72 18.03 -10.21
CA LEU A 53 6.70 19.02 -9.83
C LEU A 53 6.35 20.03 -10.94
N GLY A 54 7.27 20.33 -11.85
CA GLY A 54 7.04 21.28 -12.96
C GLY A 54 6.05 20.72 -13.96
N LEU A 55 6.31 19.51 -14.47
CA LEU A 55 5.43 18.80 -15.40
C LEU A 55 4.04 18.56 -14.78
N LEU A 56 4.00 18.15 -13.51
CA LEU A 56 2.73 17.95 -12.81
C LEU A 56 1.90 19.23 -12.69
N LYS A 57 2.56 20.38 -12.54
CA LYS A 57 1.86 21.67 -12.47
C LYS A 57 1.23 22.05 -13.82
N GLU A 58 1.94 21.82 -14.93
CA GLU A 58 1.42 22.05 -16.27
C GLU A 58 0.20 21.17 -16.59
N ASP A 59 0.23 19.90 -16.16
CA ASP A 59 -0.90 18.98 -16.29
C ASP A 59 -2.12 19.47 -15.49
N LEU A 60 -1.87 19.97 -14.27
CA LEU A 60 -2.93 20.42 -13.36
C LEU A 60 -3.56 21.75 -13.77
N ASP A 61 -2.83 22.66 -14.39
CA ASP A 61 -3.36 23.94 -14.89
C ASP A 61 -4.46 23.73 -15.97
N ARG A 62 -4.51 22.54 -16.57
CA ARG A 62 -5.53 22.13 -17.55
C ARG A 62 -6.69 21.36 -16.92
N ALA A 63 -6.59 20.97 -15.65
CA ALA A 63 -7.58 20.18 -14.94
C ALA A 63 -8.55 21.06 -14.12
N PRO A 64 -9.77 20.59 -13.82
CA PRO A 64 -10.65 21.27 -12.88
C PRO A 64 -9.97 21.42 -11.52
N ARG A 65 -10.02 22.63 -10.95
CA ARG A 65 -9.49 22.87 -9.62
C ARG A 65 -10.32 22.13 -8.59
N VAL A 66 -9.66 21.33 -7.77
CA VAL A 66 -10.28 20.68 -6.61
C VAL A 66 -9.87 21.47 -5.38
N ASP A 67 -10.84 22.07 -4.69
CA ASP A 67 -10.60 22.71 -3.40
C ASP A 67 -10.64 21.66 -2.28
N LEU A 68 -9.51 21.00 -2.05
CA LEU A 68 -9.34 20.12 -0.90
C LEU A 68 -9.07 20.97 0.35
N LYS A 69 -9.90 20.80 1.37
CA LYS A 69 -9.63 21.36 2.69
C LYS A 69 -8.40 20.68 3.29
N ALA A 70 -7.55 21.46 3.96
CA ALA A 70 -6.47 20.90 4.78
C ALA A 70 -7.04 19.85 5.77
N GLY A 71 -6.29 18.78 5.98
CA GLY A 71 -6.80 17.60 6.65
C GLY A 71 -5.93 16.39 6.35
N ILE A 72 -6.55 15.22 6.30
CA ILE A 72 -5.87 13.94 6.08
C ILE A 72 -6.28 13.38 4.71
N MET A 73 -5.30 13.08 3.88
CA MET A 73 -5.45 12.32 2.65
C MET A 73 -5.01 10.88 2.88
N LEU A 74 -5.95 9.96 2.82
CA LEU A 74 -5.69 8.53 2.80
C LEU A 74 -5.38 8.08 1.37
N THR A 75 -4.42 7.19 1.24
CA THR A 75 -4.10 6.56 -0.05
C THR A 75 -3.57 5.14 0.16
N PHE A 76 -3.22 4.47 -0.93
CA PHE A 76 -2.79 3.07 -0.94
C PHE A 76 -1.53 2.91 -1.79
N HIS A 77 -0.80 1.83 -1.59
CA HIS A 77 0.37 1.47 -2.40
C HIS A 77 -0.05 0.88 -3.76
N TYR A 78 -0.84 1.64 -4.52
CA TYR A 78 -1.43 1.24 -5.80
C TYR A 78 -1.02 2.18 -6.92
N GLY A 79 -0.64 1.61 -8.07
CA GLY A 79 -0.15 2.42 -9.17
C GLY A 79 1.15 3.15 -8.82
N PRO A 80 1.49 4.25 -9.52
CA PRO A 80 2.62 5.10 -9.17
C PRO A 80 2.29 6.02 -7.98
N TYR A 81 1.83 5.44 -6.86
CA TYR A 81 1.32 6.13 -5.68
C TYR A 81 2.28 7.16 -5.07
N ARG A 82 3.59 7.01 -5.28
CA ARG A 82 4.62 7.97 -4.84
C ARG A 82 4.45 9.35 -5.48
N LEU A 83 3.67 9.45 -6.56
CA LEU A 83 3.28 10.73 -7.16
C LEU A 83 2.21 11.47 -6.38
N VAL A 84 1.42 10.82 -5.51
CA VAL A 84 0.33 11.48 -4.76
C VAL A 84 0.82 12.70 -3.96
N PRO A 85 1.90 12.61 -3.14
CA PRO A 85 2.47 13.79 -2.48
C PRO A 85 2.89 14.90 -3.46
N ARG A 86 3.45 14.54 -4.63
CA ARG A 86 3.87 15.52 -5.64
C ARG A 86 2.69 16.22 -6.31
N TYR A 87 1.61 15.50 -6.61
CA TYR A 87 0.37 16.10 -7.10
C TYR A 87 -0.14 17.15 -6.11
N LEU A 88 -0.15 16.84 -4.81
CA LEU A 88 -0.60 17.78 -3.78
C LEU A 88 0.32 19.01 -3.67
N LEU A 89 1.64 18.83 -3.76
CA LEU A 89 2.59 19.95 -3.81
C LEU A 89 2.38 20.82 -5.06
N ALA A 90 2.18 20.20 -6.23
CA ALA A 90 1.93 20.90 -7.49
C ALA A 90 0.59 21.67 -7.49
N MET A 91 -0.42 21.15 -6.76
CA MET A 91 -1.68 21.85 -6.46
C MET A 91 -1.51 23.02 -5.46
N GLY A 92 -0.33 23.20 -4.87
CA GLY A 92 -0.02 24.29 -3.95
C GLY A 92 -0.25 23.98 -2.47
N TYR A 93 -0.50 22.72 -2.09
CA TYR A 93 -0.63 22.32 -0.70
C TYR A 93 0.74 22.19 -0.03
N LYS A 94 0.82 22.53 1.27
CA LYS A 94 1.90 22.05 2.13
C LYS A 94 1.60 20.61 2.52
N VAL A 95 2.57 19.72 2.37
CA VAL A 95 2.36 18.27 2.58
C VAL A 95 3.16 17.79 3.78
N THR A 96 2.53 16.94 4.58
CA THR A 96 3.16 16.15 5.63
C THR A 96 2.98 14.67 5.29
N LEU A 97 4.06 13.95 5.03
CA LEU A 97 4.00 12.54 4.68
C LEU A 97 4.29 11.66 5.89
N LEU A 98 3.38 10.74 6.21
CA LEU A 98 3.61 9.73 7.25
C LEU A 98 4.37 8.53 6.67
N VAL A 99 5.58 8.26 7.16
CA VAL A 99 6.49 7.21 6.64
C VAL A 99 7.13 6.40 7.76
N SER A 100 7.71 5.24 7.45
CA SER A 100 8.56 4.52 8.40
C SER A 100 9.92 5.21 8.55
N ALA A 101 10.61 4.97 9.67
CA ALA A 101 11.94 5.52 9.93
C ALA A 101 12.95 5.22 8.82
N ASP A 102 12.90 4.03 8.22
CA ASP A 102 13.81 3.59 7.15
C ASP A 102 13.61 4.37 5.84
N VAL A 103 12.42 4.94 5.64
CA VAL A 103 12.03 5.68 4.43
C VAL A 103 12.22 7.19 4.61
N LEU A 104 12.17 7.67 5.85
CA LEU A 104 12.16 9.09 6.20
C LEU A 104 13.31 9.89 5.58
N LEU A 105 14.56 9.48 5.82
CA LEU A 105 15.73 10.23 5.35
C LEU A 105 15.81 10.31 3.83
N ARG A 106 15.41 9.23 3.15
CA ARG A 106 15.39 9.17 1.69
C ARG A 106 14.35 10.14 1.13
N GLU A 107 13.11 10.05 1.62
CA GLU A 107 12.01 10.91 1.13
C GLU A 107 12.30 12.39 1.41
N GLU A 108 12.85 12.73 2.58
CA GLU A 108 13.25 14.11 2.88
C GLU A 108 14.34 14.64 1.94
N THR A 109 15.32 13.80 1.61
CA THR A 109 16.43 14.22 0.74
C THR A 109 15.96 14.43 -0.69
N ASP A 110 15.18 13.49 -1.22
CA ASP A 110 14.70 13.53 -2.60
C ASP A 110 13.74 14.71 -2.80
N ASN A 111 12.75 14.88 -1.91
CA ASN A 111 11.79 16.00 -2.00
C ASN A 111 12.46 17.36 -1.80
N ARG A 112 13.47 17.48 -0.93
CA ARG A 112 14.18 18.75 -0.72
C ARG A 112 14.91 19.23 -1.97
N ARG A 113 15.49 18.32 -2.75
CA ARG A 113 16.14 18.65 -4.03
C ARG A 113 15.12 19.15 -5.04
N GLU A 114 13.98 18.48 -5.13
CA GLU A 114 12.90 18.82 -6.05
C GLU A 114 12.26 20.17 -5.70
N LEU A 115 11.94 20.42 -4.42
CA LEU A 115 11.44 21.72 -3.96
C LEU A 115 12.42 22.85 -4.30
N ALA A 116 13.72 22.64 -4.08
CA ALA A 116 14.75 23.64 -4.40
C ALA A 116 14.81 23.94 -5.90
N SER A 117 14.69 22.92 -6.77
CA SER A 117 14.68 23.10 -8.23
C SER A 117 13.49 23.94 -8.73
N MET A 118 12.38 23.93 -7.98
CA MET A 118 11.17 24.71 -8.28
C MET A 118 11.12 26.07 -7.57
N GLY A 119 12.15 26.44 -6.80
CA GLY A 119 12.15 27.66 -5.98
C GLY A 119 11.14 27.64 -4.83
N LEU A 120 10.67 26.46 -4.42
CA LEU A 120 9.72 26.30 -3.33
C LEU A 120 10.44 26.25 -1.97
N SER A 121 9.76 26.74 -0.93
CA SER A 121 10.27 26.68 0.44
C SER A 121 10.39 25.23 0.90
N LYS A 122 11.44 24.92 1.68
CA LYS A 122 11.60 23.62 2.34
C LYS A 122 10.42 23.29 3.27
N ASP A 123 9.72 24.31 3.78
CA ASP A 123 8.53 24.13 4.62
C ASP A 123 7.33 23.55 3.86
N CYS A 124 7.35 23.53 2.51
CA CYS A 124 6.26 22.93 1.72
C CYS A 124 6.13 21.41 1.94
N PHE A 125 7.18 20.71 2.38
CA PHE A 125 7.16 19.27 2.59
C PHE A 125 7.87 18.87 3.89
N GLU A 126 7.28 17.94 4.64
CA GLU A 126 7.92 17.31 5.79
C GLU A 126 7.53 15.84 5.88
N CYS A 127 8.36 15.05 6.54
CA CYS A 127 8.07 13.65 6.87
C CYS A 127 7.84 13.49 8.37
N LEU A 128 6.87 12.65 8.74
CA LEU A 128 6.67 12.18 10.11
C LEU A 128 6.96 10.69 10.19
N ASP A 129 7.74 10.29 11.19
CA ASP A 129 7.95 8.88 11.51
C ASP A 129 6.68 8.28 12.15
N ALA A 130 6.13 7.27 11.48
CA ALA A 130 4.96 6.50 11.90
C ALA A 130 5.16 5.70 13.20
N GLN A 131 6.41 5.48 13.60
CA GLN A 131 6.76 4.78 14.85
C GLN A 131 6.95 5.75 16.03
N ASN A 132 6.93 7.06 15.79
CA ASN A 132 7.11 8.05 16.84
C ASN A 132 5.93 8.00 17.84
N PRO A 133 6.17 7.89 19.16
CA PRO A 133 5.10 7.86 20.16
C PRO A 133 4.19 9.10 20.14
N MET A 134 4.71 10.24 19.68
CA MET A 134 3.99 11.51 19.59
C MET A 134 3.37 11.74 18.21
N VAL A 135 3.37 10.74 17.32
CA VAL A 135 2.95 10.90 15.91
C VAL A 135 1.53 11.45 15.79
N LEU A 136 0.58 10.97 16.59
CA LEU A 136 -0.80 11.48 16.56
C LEU A 136 -0.89 12.97 16.91
N ARG A 137 -0.09 13.44 17.87
CA ARG A 137 -0.02 14.87 18.22
C ARG A 137 0.61 15.69 17.10
N LYS A 138 1.67 15.17 16.46
CA LYS A 138 2.32 15.83 15.31
C LYS A 138 1.38 15.92 14.11
N LEU A 139 0.58 14.87 13.85
CA LEU A 139 -0.44 14.88 12.81
C LEU A 139 -1.49 15.97 13.08
N CYS A 140 -1.97 16.10 14.32
CA CYS A 140 -2.92 17.18 14.67
C CYS A 140 -2.30 18.56 14.43
N HIS A 141 -1.05 18.77 14.85
CA HIS A 141 -0.35 20.02 14.63
C HIS A 141 -0.14 20.34 13.14
N ALA A 142 0.17 19.34 12.32
CA ALA A 142 0.28 19.50 10.87
C ALA A 142 -1.05 19.97 10.25
N VAL A 143 -2.17 19.38 10.68
CA VAL A 143 -3.51 19.81 10.23
C VAL A 143 -3.82 21.24 10.70
N GLU A 144 -3.54 21.59 11.96
CA GLU A 144 -3.73 22.94 12.51
C GLU A 144 -2.91 24.00 11.75
N THR A 145 -1.73 23.64 11.27
CA THR A 145 -0.85 24.50 10.44
C THR A 145 -1.22 24.47 8.96
N LYS A 146 -2.42 23.99 8.62
CA LYS A 146 -3.01 23.95 7.27
C LYS A 146 -2.22 23.08 6.28
N ARG A 147 -1.59 22.01 6.77
CA ARG A 147 -0.93 21.00 5.92
C ARG A 147 -1.89 19.90 5.53
N MET A 148 -1.69 19.32 4.35
CA MET A 148 -2.30 18.07 3.92
C MET A 148 -1.44 16.91 4.42
N VAL A 149 -2.00 16.11 5.33
CA VAL A 149 -1.33 14.94 5.89
C VAL A 149 -1.62 13.74 5.01
N VAL A 150 -0.60 13.15 4.39
CA VAL A 150 -0.75 11.95 3.54
C VAL A 150 -0.42 10.69 4.32
N VAL A 151 -1.32 9.71 4.30
CA VAL A 151 -1.18 8.43 5.01
C VAL A 151 -1.53 7.26 4.10
N PHE A 152 -0.61 6.29 4.01
CA PHE A 152 -0.87 5.01 3.36
C PHE A 152 -1.60 4.06 4.30
N LEU A 153 -2.84 3.72 3.98
CA LEU A 153 -3.73 2.95 4.86
C LEU A 153 -3.40 1.45 4.89
N ASP A 154 -2.81 0.94 3.81
CA ASP A 154 -2.53 -0.47 3.56
C ASP A 154 -1.12 -0.91 3.97
N ALA A 155 -0.30 -0.01 4.50
CA ALA A 155 0.98 -0.36 5.08
C ALA A 155 0.82 -0.90 6.51
N HIS A 156 1.30 -2.13 6.72
CA HIS A 156 1.51 -2.66 8.06
C HIS A 156 2.96 -3.12 8.16
N GLU A 157 3.73 -2.60 9.10
CA GLU A 157 5.09 -3.13 9.38
C GLU A 157 5.21 -3.65 10.82
N SER A 158 4.19 -3.45 11.65
CA SER A 158 4.21 -3.78 13.07
C SER A 158 3.84 -5.24 13.30
N LEU A 159 4.79 -6.14 13.06
CA LEU A 159 5.03 -7.45 13.67
C LEU A 159 3.81 -8.28 14.13
N ALA A 160 3.70 -9.47 13.53
CA ALA A 160 2.85 -10.61 13.90
C ALA A 160 2.94 -11.09 15.37
N ASN A 161 3.73 -10.45 16.23
CA ASN A 161 3.98 -10.88 17.60
C ASN A 161 2.90 -10.42 18.61
N ASN A 162 1.97 -9.54 18.23
CA ASN A 162 0.90 -9.02 19.10
C ASN A 162 -0.49 -9.18 18.49
N ALA A 163 -0.78 -10.33 17.85
CA ALA A 163 -2.06 -10.60 17.19
C ALA A 163 -3.29 -10.45 18.13
N ASP A 164 -3.12 -10.68 19.43
CA ASP A 164 -4.24 -10.65 20.39
C ASP A 164 -4.38 -9.35 21.20
N LYS A 165 -3.34 -8.51 21.29
CA LYS A 165 -3.37 -7.28 22.13
C LYS A 165 -3.86 -6.02 21.40
N ASP A 166 -4.09 -6.10 20.08
CA ASP A 166 -4.20 -4.91 19.22
C ASP A 166 -5.48 -4.93 18.35
N ARG A 167 -6.58 -5.52 18.87
CA ARG A 167 -7.90 -5.49 18.22
C ARG A 167 -8.56 -4.12 18.33
N GLU A 168 -8.32 -3.39 19.42
CA GLU A 168 -8.85 -2.04 19.67
C GLU A 168 -8.11 -1.00 18.82
N GLY A 169 -8.50 -0.88 17.55
CA GLY A 169 -7.84 0.06 16.63
C GLY A 169 -7.62 -0.50 15.24
N LYS A 170 -8.01 -1.74 14.99
CA LYS A 170 -7.95 -2.35 13.66
C LYS A 170 -9.33 -2.65 13.12
N LEU A 171 -9.55 -2.37 11.84
CA LEU A 171 -10.72 -2.80 11.10
C LEU A 171 -10.34 -4.01 10.26
N ARG A 172 -11.08 -5.10 10.41
CA ARG A 172 -10.96 -6.28 9.54
C ARG A 172 -11.57 -5.95 8.18
N ILE A 173 -10.78 -6.07 7.14
CA ILE A 173 -11.22 -5.91 5.74
C ILE A 173 -11.29 -7.28 5.12
N VAL A 174 -12.49 -7.71 4.75
CA VAL A 174 -12.71 -8.94 4.00
C VAL A 174 -12.41 -8.65 2.53
N PHE A 175 -11.56 -9.48 1.93
CA PHE A 175 -11.12 -9.29 0.56
C PHE A 175 -10.73 -10.64 -0.07
N GLY A 176 -11.35 -10.97 -1.20
CA GLY A 176 -11.22 -12.29 -1.81
C GLY A 176 -11.58 -13.40 -0.82
N ALA A 177 -10.78 -14.46 -0.80
CA ALA A 177 -10.94 -15.59 0.14
C ALA A 177 -10.34 -15.33 1.54
N HIS A 178 -9.79 -14.14 1.80
CA HIS A 178 -9.09 -13.84 3.06
C HIS A 178 -9.52 -12.48 3.64
N TYR A 179 -8.75 -12.01 4.61
CA TYR A 179 -8.88 -10.69 5.22
C TYR A 179 -7.52 -10.11 5.60
N PHE A 180 -7.47 -8.79 5.76
CA PHE A 180 -6.36 -8.08 6.41
C PHE A 180 -6.92 -7.01 7.36
N TYR A 181 -6.05 -6.20 7.96
CA TYR A 181 -6.44 -5.19 8.94
C TYR A 181 -5.92 -3.80 8.58
N TRP A 182 -6.80 -2.80 8.59
CA TRP A 182 -6.43 -1.39 8.51
C TRP A 182 -6.36 -0.75 9.89
N ARG A 183 -5.44 0.19 10.09
CA ARG A 183 -5.38 1.01 11.30
C ARG A 183 -6.48 2.07 11.27
N THR A 184 -7.37 2.05 12.25
CA THR A 184 -8.52 2.96 12.35
C THR A 184 -8.31 4.15 13.28
N ASN A 185 -7.23 4.15 14.07
CA ASN A 185 -6.99 5.19 15.08
C ASN A 185 -6.94 6.59 14.48
N ILE A 186 -6.43 6.74 13.25
CA ILE A 186 -6.41 8.02 12.56
C ILE A 186 -7.82 8.51 12.20
N LEU A 187 -8.72 7.61 11.82
CA LEU A 187 -10.12 7.93 11.51
C LEU A 187 -10.91 8.26 12.79
N LYS A 188 -10.69 7.50 13.86
CA LYS A 188 -11.27 7.78 15.18
C LYS A 188 -10.83 9.15 15.71
N LEU A 189 -9.54 9.47 15.57
CA LEU A 189 -8.99 10.76 15.95
C LEU A 189 -9.60 11.88 15.12
N ALA A 190 -9.66 11.70 13.79
CA ALA A 190 -10.21 12.69 12.88
C ALA A 190 -11.69 12.97 13.16
N GLN A 191 -12.50 11.93 13.36
CA GLN A 191 -13.91 12.07 13.75
C GLN A 191 -14.04 12.81 15.10
N ARG A 192 -13.24 12.47 16.10
CA ARG A 192 -13.32 13.13 17.42
C ARG A 192 -12.95 14.62 17.35
N LEU A 193 -11.96 14.97 16.53
CA LEU A 193 -11.46 16.34 16.41
C LEU A 193 -12.17 17.16 15.33
N GLY A 194 -12.98 16.53 14.47
CA GLY A 194 -13.61 17.19 13.33
C GLY A 194 -12.62 17.50 12.21
N ILE A 195 -11.59 16.66 12.01
CA ILE A 195 -10.62 16.79 10.92
C ILE A 195 -11.22 16.18 9.66
N SER A 196 -11.15 16.90 8.54
CA SER A 196 -11.59 16.37 7.24
C SER A 196 -10.64 15.25 6.78
N VAL A 197 -11.20 14.16 6.29
CA VAL A 197 -10.48 13.03 5.72
C VAL A 197 -11.00 12.79 4.31
N SER A 198 -10.08 12.71 3.35
CA SER A 198 -10.38 12.29 1.98
C SER A 198 -9.56 11.06 1.62
N VAL A 199 -9.97 10.33 0.59
CA VAL A 199 -9.19 9.22 0.01
C VAL A 199 -8.95 9.47 -1.46
N ALA A 200 -7.72 9.21 -1.92
CA ALA A 200 -7.36 9.27 -3.32
C ALA A 200 -6.38 8.14 -3.68
N HIS A 201 -6.38 7.73 -4.94
CA HIS A 201 -5.43 6.78 -5.50
C HIS A 201 -5.05 7.21 -6.92
N MET A 202 -4.00 6.60 -7.46
CA MET A 202 -3.63 6.79 -8.85
C MET A 202 -4.54 5.94 -9.73
N GLU A 203 -5.09 6.53 -10.80
CA GLU A 203 -5.90 5.84 -11.80
C GLU A 203 -5.31 6.06 -13.19
N VAL A 204 -5.50 5.09 -14.09
CA VAL A 204 -5.19 5.29 -15.51
C VAL A 204 -6.36 6.06 -16.14
N ARG A 205 -6.09 7.19 -16.81
CA ARG A 205 -7.04 7.75 -17.78
C ARG A 205 -6.57 7.54 -19.19
N GLN A 206 -7.56 7.32 -20.04
CA GLN A 206 -7.41 7.36 -21.48
C GLN A 206 -7.73 8.76 -21.97
N GLN A 207 -6.80 9.36 -22.71
CA GLN A 207 -7.01 10.58 -23.48
C GLN A 207 -6.64 10.29 -24.94
N GLY A 208 -7.64 9.92 -25.75
CA GLY A 208 -7.41 9.38 -27.08
C GLY A 208 -6.62 8.07 -27.02
N ASP A 209 -5.54 7.98 -27.80
CA ASP A 209 -4.67 6.79 -27.86
C ASP A 209 -3.61 6.76 -26.73
N GLN A 210 -3.57 7.78 -25.86
CA GLN A 210 -2.61 7.86 -24.77
C GLN A 210 -3.24 7.45 -23.44
N GLN A 211 -2.49 6.62 -22.70
CA GLN A 211 -2.80 6.26 -21.32
C GLN A 211 -1.82 6.99 -20.39
N SER A 212 -2.35 7.69 -19.40
CA SER A 212 -1.56 8.34 -18.37
C SER A 212 -2.11 8.02 -16.98
N TRP A 213 -1.20 7.91 -16.02
CA TRP A 213 -1.57 7.80 -14.61
C TRP A 213 -1.81 9.20 -14.08
N GLN A 214 -2.93 9.40 -13.39
CA GLN A 214 -3.16 10.62 -12.62
C GLN A 214 -3.79 10.32 -11.27
N MET A 215 -3.75 11.29 -10.36
CA MET A 215 -4.49 11.19 -9.12
C MET A 215 -5.99 11.27 -9.41
N ARG A 216 -6.73 10.23 -9.01
CA ARG A 216 -8.20 10.23 -9.04
C ARG A 216 -8.72 11.37 -8.16
N MET A 217 -9.86 11.93 -8.55
CA MET A 217 -10.54 12.94 -7.75
C MET A 217 -10.78 12.43 -6.32
N PRO A 218 -10.28 13.13 -5.29
CA PRO A 218 -10.42 12.66 -3.92
C PRO A 218 -11.87 12.54 -3.50
N GLN A 219 -12.21 11.44 -2.84
CA GLN A 219 -13.51 11.19 -2.26
C GLN A 219 -13.50 11.57 -0.79
N ILE A 220 -14.56 12.22 -0.31
CA ILE A 220 -14.70 12.57 1.11
C ILE A 220 -14.99 11.29 1.90
N VAL A 221 -14.16 11.02 2.90
CA VAL A 221 -14.31 9.91 3.85
C VAL A 221 -14.92 10.38 5.15
N LEU A 222 -14.45 11.52 5.67
CA LEU A 222 -15.01 12.22 6.82
C LEU A 222 -14.98 13.72 6.56
N SER A 223 -16.06 14.41 6.93
CA SER A 223 -16.14 15.86 6.92
C SER A 223 -16.04 16.42 8.34
N THR A 224 -15.84 17.73 8.48
CA THR A 224 -15.92 18.42 9.77
C THR A 224 -17.29 18.26 10.44
N ALA A 225 -18.36 18.07 9.66
CA ALA A 225 -19.72 17.86 10.16
C ALA A 225 -19.92 16.46 10.78
N ASP A 226 -18.98 15.54 10.55
CA ASP A 226 -19.03 14.19 11.09
C ASP A 226 -18.49 14.08 12.52
N LYS A 227 -18.13 15.22 13.12
CA LYS A 227 -17.63 15.28 14.49
C LYS A 227 -18.61 14.65 15.47
N ASN A 228 -18.14 13.62 16.18
CA ASN A 228 -18.90 12.83 17.17
C ASN A 228 -20.18 12.14 16.65
N ARG A 229 -20.40 12.06 15.32
CA ARG A 229 -21.55 11.35 14.75
C ARG A 229 -21.37 9.84 14.85
N GLN A 230 -22.30 9.13 15.47
CA GLN A 230 -22.17 7.68 15.72
C GLN A 230 -22.00 6.84 14.44
N ASP A 231 -22.62 7.24 13.33
CA ASP A 231 -22.62 6.52 12.06
C ASP A 231 -21.42 6.85 11.15
N ALA A 232 -20.68 7.92 11.44
CA ALA A 232 -19.66 8.44 10.52
C ALA A 232 -18.51 7.47 10.25
N LEU A 233 -18.04 6.74 11.28
CA LEU A 233 -16.93 5.79 11.08
C LEU A 233 -17.34 4.61 10.21
N LEU A 234 -18.57 4.11 10.33
CA LEU A 234 -19.06 3.02 9.49
C LEU A 234 -19.11 3.44 8.02
N LYS A 235 -19.69 4.61 7.74
CA LYS A 235 -19.71 5.19 6.39
C LYS A 235 -18.31 5.44 5.83
N ALA A 236 -17.41 5.96 6.66
CA ALA A 236 -16.01 6.13 6.28
C ALA A 236 -15.36 4.80 5.87
N PHE A 237 -15.65 3.72 6.59
CA PHE A 237 -15.15 2.39 6.27
C PHE A 237 -15.75 1.82 4.99
N GLU A 238 -17.05 2.03 4.74
CA GLU A 238 -17.72 1.65 3.50
C GLU A 238 -17.06 2.33 2.29
N VAL A 239 -16.82 3.65 2.37
CA VAL A 239 -16.13 4.41 1.32
C VAL A 239 -14.74 3.83 1.08
N LEU A 240 -13.94 3.66 2.13
CA LEU A 240 -12.57 3.13 1.99
C LEU A 240 -12.53 1.71 1.43
N GLN A 241 -13.45 0.85 1.86
CA GLN A 241 -13.57 -0.52 1.36
C GLN A 241 -13.96 -0.53 -0.11
N GLN A 242 -14.95 0.28 -0.51
CA GLN A 242 -15.34 0.41 -1.91
C GLN A 242 -14.19 0.95 -2.76
N THR A 243 -13.51 2.00 -2.31
CA THR A 243 -12.33 2.54 -3.01
C THR A 243 -11.28 1.46 -3.22
N PHE A 244 -10.96 0.66 -2.20
CA PHE A 244 -9.98 -0.42 -2.33
C PHE A 244 -10.45 -1.51 -3.29
N GLN A 245 -11.73 -1.90 -3.23
CA GLN A 245 -12.29 -2.91 -4.14
C GLN A 245 -12.25 -2.44 -5.59
N ASP A 246 -12.62 -1.19 -5.86
CA ASP A 246 -12.56 -0.59 -7.20
C ASP A 246 -11.13 -0.62 -7.75
N MET A 247 -10.14 -0.26 -6.92
CA MET A 247 -8.72 -0.27 -7.31
C MET A 247 -8.23 -1.66 -7.70
N ILE A 248 -8.55 -2.67 -6.90
CA ILE A 248 -8.16 -4.05 -7.21
C ILE A 248 -8.91 -4.56 -8.46
N ALA A 249 -10.19 -4.21 -8.60
CA ALA A 249 -10.99 -4.62 -9.75
C ALA A 249 -10.44 -4.05 -11.06
N ASP A 250 -9.92 -2.82 -11.02
CA ASP A 250 -9.23 -2.16 -12.14
C ASP A 250 -7.93 -2.89 -12.51
N ASP A 251 -6.97 -2.97 -11.58
CA ASP A 251 -5.76 -3.77 -11.77
C ASP A 251 -5.14 -4.24 -10.46
N TRP A 252 -5.53 -5.44 -10.03
CA TRP A 252 -4.98 -6.06 -8.85
C TRP A 252 -3.45 -6.18 -8.87
N THR A 253 -2.79 -6.25 -10.02
CA THR A 253 -1.32 -6.37 -10.11
C THR A 253 -0.60 -5.04 -9.85
N ALA A 254 -1.30 -3.90 -9.89
CA ALA A 254 -0.74 -2.59 -9.59
C ALA A 254 -0.56 -2.32 -8.08
N TRP A 255 -1.00 -3.23 -7.22
CA TRP A 255 -0.83 -3.12 -5.76
C TRP A 255 0.54 -3.66 -5.29
N GLU A 256 1.36 -2.82 -4.65
CA GLU A 256 2.74 -3.20 -4.26
C GLU A 256 2.78 -4.23 -3.12
N ASN A 257 1.79 -4.22 -2.24
CA ASN A 257 1.81 -4.93 -0.96
C ASN A 257 1.63 -6.45 -1.06
N TRP A 258 1.39 -7.03 -2.26
CA TRP A 258 1.38 -8.48 -2.45
C TRP A 258 2.61 -9.18 -1.91
N THR A 259 3.78 -8.54 -2.00
CA THR A 259 5.03 -9.10 -1.48
C THR A 259 5.09 -9.15 0.04
N LEU A 260 4.27 -8.38 0.75
CA LEU A 260 4.37 -8.21 2.20
C LEU A 260 3.28 -8.94 2.98
N LEU A 261 2.24 -9.47 2.31
CA LEU A 261 1.09 -10.08 3.00
C LEU A 261 1.44 -11.25 3.91
N HIS A 262 2.49 -12.02 3.58
CA HIS A 262 3.00 -13.09 4.44
C HIS A 262 3.49 -12.60 5.82
N ARG A 263 3.81 -11.30 5.97
CA ARG A 263 4.15 -10.67 7.26
C ARG A 263 2.90 -10.35 8.09
N TYR A 264 1.73 -10.32 7.45
CA TYR A 264 0.45 -9.92 8.06
C TYR A 264 -0.42 -11.13 8.41
N THR A 265 -0.25 -12.22 7.66
CA THR A 265 -0.96 -13.48 7.91
C THR A 265 -0.15 -14.34 8.86
N VAL A 266 -0.69 -14.64 10.03
CA VAL A 266 -0.12 -15.66 10.93
C VAL A 266 -0.16 -16.99 10.19
N VAL A 267 1.02 -17.56 9.89
CA VAL A 267 1.12 -18.94 9.40
C VAL A 267 0.55 -19.82 10.51
N LYS A 268 -0.65 -20.37 10.31
CA LYS A 268 -1.20 -21.36 11.25
C LYS A 268 -0.18 -22.50 11.33
N LYS A 269 0.36 -22.78 12.52
CA LYS A 269 1.20 -23.96 12.74
C LYS A 269 0.41 -25.16 12.22
N GLN A 270 0.91 -25.78 11.15
CA GLN A 270 0.36 -27.05 10.70
C GLN A 270 0.50 -28.05 11.84
N ASN A 271 -0.58 -28.76 12.15
CA ASN A 271 -0.49 -29.95 12.98
C ASN A 271 0.50 -30.90 12.29
N LYS A 272 1.54 -31.32 13.01
CA LYS A 272 2.63 -32.20 12.52
C LYS A 272 2.16 -33.54 11.91
N ALA A 273 0.86 -33.83 11.95
CA ALA A 273 0.25 -35.09 11.52
C ALA A 273 -0.57 -34.99 10.23
N ALA A 274 -0.71 -33.82 9.60
CA ALA A 274 -1.45 -33.72 8.34
C ALA A 274 -0.56 -34.15 7.17
N CYS A 275 -0.69 -35.40 6.75
CA CYS A 275 -0.32 -35.79 5.38
C CYS A 275 -1.00 -34.81 4.41
N ILE A 276 -0.25 -34.32 3.41
CA ILE A 276 -0.79 -33.45 2.37
C ILE A 276 -1.75 -34.28 1.52
N ASN A 277 -3.02 -34.34 1.92
CA ASN A 277 -4.10 -34.84 1.09
C ASN A 277 -4.58 -33.69 0.19
N SER A 278 -3.72 -33.21 -0.71
CA SER A 278 -4.13 -32.31 -1.79
C SER A 278 -3.99 -33.04 -3.13
N THR A 279 -5.13 -33.29 -3.77
CA THR A 279 -5.16 -33.73 -5.17
C THR A 279 -4.83 -32.53 -6.04
N GLY A 280 -3.64 -32.53 -6.66
CA GLY A 280 -3.18 -31.48 -7.58
C GLY A 280 -2.37 -30.36 -6.93
N GLY A 281 -1.56 -30.65 -5.91
CA GLY A 281 -0.72 -29.67 -5.21
C GLY A 281 0.26 -28.92 -6.12
N TRP A 282 0.33 -27.59 -5.97
CA TRP A 282 1.17 -26.70 -6.76
C TRP A 282 2.53 -26.55 -6.08
N LEU A 283 3.28 -27.64 -6.12
CA LEU A 283 4.63 -27.70 -5.60
C LEU A 283 5.58 -27.08 -6.62
N MET A 284 6.21 -25.96 -6.26
CA MET A 284 7.24 -25.33 -7.09
C MET A 284 8.64 -25.68 -6.57
N PRO A 285 9.55 -26.15 -7.43
CA PRO A 285 10.91 -26.44 -7.03
C PRO A 285 11.66 -25.15 -6.65
N PHE A 286 12.47 -25.24 -5.59
CA PHE A 286 13.30 -24.14 -5.09
C PHE A 286 14.60 -24.70 -4.52
N THR A 287 15.70 -23.99 -4.71
CA THR A 287 17.00 -24.33 -4.13
C THR A 287 17.48 -23.21 -3.22
N LEU A 288 18.00 -23.59 -2.05
CA LEU A 288 18.60 -22.67 -1.10
C LEU A 288 19.90 -23.28 -0.58
N GLY A 289 21.03 -22.69 -0.99
CA GLY A 289 22.33 -23.28 -0.74
C GLY A 289 22.48 -24.61 -1.49
N HIS A 290 22.77 -25.69 -0.75
CA HIS A 290 22.95 -27.04 -1.31
C HIS A 290 21.71 -27.93 -1.17
N LYS A 291 20.59 -27.37 -0.70
CA LYS A 291 19.37 -28.12 -0.43
C LYS A 291 18.30 -27.81 -1.49
N ALA A 292 17.57 -28.85 -1.88
CA ALA A 292 16.41 -28.75 -2.75
C ALA A 292 15.13 -28.78 -1.91
N TYR A 293 14.16 -27.96 -2.31
CA TYR A 293 12.87 -27.84 -1.65
C TYR A 293 11.74 -27.87 -2.67
N LEU A 294 10.57 -28.29 -2.23
CA LEU A 294 9.29 -28.06 -2.88
C LEU A 294 8.52 -27.03 -2.07
N PHE A 295 8.12 -25.94 -2.70
CA PHE A 295 7.29 -24.91 -2.10
C PHE A 295 5.83 -25.13 -2.46
N ASP A 296 4.97 -25.29 -1.46
CA ASP A 296 3.53 -25.35 -1.65
C ASP A 296 2.93 -23.94 -1.65
N ILE A 297 2.43 -23.51 -2.79
CA ILE A 297 1.81 -22.19 -2.98
C ILE A 297 0.61 -21.99 -2.04
N ALA A 298 -0.20 -23.03 -1.82
CA ALA A 298 -1.44 -22.91 -1.05
C ALA A 298 -1.15 -22.74 0.44
N THR A 299 -0.18 -23.49 0.97
CA THR A 299 0.15 -23.45 2.40
C THR A 299 1.34 -22.54 2.74
N LYS A 300 2.08 -22.07 1.73
CA LYS A 300 3.37 -21.37 1.85
C LYS A 300 4.43 -22.20 2.60
N GLY A 301 4.26 -23.53 2.59
CA GLY A 301 5.18 -24.47 3.22
C GLY A 301 6.38 -24.81 2.33
N PHE A 302 7.53 -25.07 2.95
CA PHE A 302 8.71 -25.60 2.28
C PHE A 302 8.97 -27.04 2.72
N PHE A 303 9.12 -27.95 1.77
CA PHE A 303 9.40 -29.36 2.00
C PHE A 303 10.78 -29.69 1.45
N GLU A 304 11.74 -30.02 2.32
CA GLU A 304 13.09 -30.42 1.90
C GLU A 304 13.05 -31.77 1.17
N VAL A 305 13.67 -31.84 -0.01
CA VAL A 305 13.80 -33.07 -0.79
C VAL A 305 15.05 -33.81 -0.31
N VAL A 306 14.84 -34.94 0.36
CA VAL A 306 15.92 -35.81 0.84
C VAL A 306 16.04 -37.03 -0.08
N CYS A 307 17.05 -37.04 -0.95
CA CYS A 307 17.39 -38.24 -1.71
C CYS A 307 18.11 -39.21 -0.78
N LYS A 308 17.50 -40.36 -0.47
CA LYS A 308 18.23 -41.48 0.10
C LYS A 308 19.04 -42.12 -1.01
N ASN A 309 20.37 -42.04 -0.92
CA ASN A 309 21.23 -42.87 -1.76
C ASN A 309 20.86 -44.34 -1.48
N LYS A 310 20.40 -45.04 -2.51
CA LYS A 310 20.23 -46.50 -2.49
C LYS A 310 21.57 -47.16 -2.77
#